data_AF-A0A5D2NZF9-F1
#
_entry.id   AF-A0A5D2NZF9-F1
#
_cell.length_a   1.000
_cell.length_b   1.000
_cell.length_c   1.000
_cell.angle_alpha   90.00
_cell.angle_beta   90.00
_cell.angle_gamma   90.00
#
_symmetry.space_group_name_H-M   'P 1'
#
loop_
_entity.id
_entity.type
_entity.pdbx_description
1 polymer ?
#
loop_
_entity_poly.entity_id
_entity_poly.type
_entity_poly.pdbx_seq_one_letter_code
_entity_poly.pdbx_strand_id
1 'polypeptide(L)'
;MAPVFPGCDYEHWLIVMDKPGGEGATKQEMIDCYIKTLAKVVGSEEEAKKKIYNVSCERYFGFGCEIDEETSNKLEGLPGVLFVLPDSYVDPEYKDYGVELFVNGEIFQRSPE
;
A
#
# COMPACT_ATOMS: atom_id res chain seq x y z
N MET A 1 -14.84 16.32 -17.54
CA MET A 1 -14.61 15.16 -16.68
C MET A 1 -13.10 15.01 -16.57
N ALA A 2 -12.52 15.08 -15.37
CA ALA A 2 -11.08 14.88 -15.22
C ALA A 2 -10.73 13.46 -15.73
N PRO A 3 -9.60 13.27 -16.43
CA PRO A 3 -9.20 11.93 -16.86
C PRO A 3 -9.00 11.07 -15.61
N VAL A 4 -9.85 10.06 -15.44
CA VAL A 4 -9.63 9.01 -14.46
C VAL A 4 -8.50 8.16 -15.00
N PHE A 5 -7.37 8.13 -14.30
CA PHE A 5 -6.25 7.27 -14.69
C PHE A 5 -6.70 5.81 -14.66
N PRO A 6 -6.26 4.94 -15.60
CA PRO A 6 -6.58 3.52 -15.55
C PRO A 6 -6.20 2.92 -14.18
N GLY A 7 -7.13 2.20 -13.53
CA GLY A 7 -6.92 1.63 -12.19
C GLY A 7 -7.28 2.56 -11.02
N CYS A 8 -7.52 3.86 -11.28
CA CYS A 8 -8.00 4.81 -10.26
C CYS A 8 -9.50 4.67 -10.05
N ASP A 9 -9.90 3.63 -9.30
CA ASP A 9 -11.30 3.28 -9.04
C ASP A 9 -11.81 3.67 -7.65
N TYR A 10 -10.96 4.28 -6.81
CA TYR A 10 -11.26 4.60 -5.40
C TYR A 10 -11.50 3.38 -4.50
N GLU A 11 -11.16 2.18 -4.99
CA GLU A 11 -11.08 0.94 -4.23
C GLU A 11 -9.62 0.52 -3.98
N HIS A 12 -8.68 1.07 -4.77
CA HIS A 12 -7.25 0.89 -4.60
C HIS A 12 -6.59 2.17 -4.09
N TRP A 13 -5.84 2.04 -3.00
CA TRP A 13 -5.23 3.19 -2.32
C TRP A 13 -3.75 2.96 -2.07
N LEU A 14 -2.96 3.99 -2.40
CA LEU A 14 -1.55 4.10 -2.08
C LEU A 14 -1.39 4.87 -0.77
N ILE A 15 -0.78 4.22 0.21
CA ILE A 15 -0.49 4.80 1.53
C ILE A 15 1.00 5.05 1.64
N VAL A 16 1.38 6.31 1.82
CA VAL A 16 2.78 6.72 2.02
C VAL A 16 3.01 7.00 3.50
N MET A 17 4.11 6.50 4.04
CA MET A 17 4.45 6.63 5.46
C MET A 17 5.82 7.29 5.69
N ASP A 18 5.96 7.99 6.81
CA ASP A 18 7.23 8.54 7.29
C ASP A 18 7.96 7.50 8.16
N LYS A 19 9.18 7.15 7.77
CA LYS A 19 10.09 6.24 8.51
C LYS A 19 9.36 5.04 9.16
N PRO A 20 8.66 4.19 8.38
CA PRO A 20 7.97 3.03 8.92
C PRO A 20 8.95 2.11 9.66
N GLY A 21 8.61 1.68 10.87
CA GLY A 21 9.50 0.88 11.73
C GLY A 21 10.62 1.66 12.43
N GLY A 22 10.82 2.96 12.14
CA GLY A 22 11.83 3.81 12.78
C GLY A 22 13.10 4.02 11.94
N GLU A 23 14.09 4.70 12.52
CA GLU A 23 15.36 4.98 11.83
C GLU A 23 16.19 3.72 11.65
N GLY A 24 16.58 3.44 10.39
CA GLY A 24 17.37 2.26 10.06
C GLY A 24 16.59 0.94 10.12
N ALA A 25 15.25 1.01 10.10
CA ALA A 25 14.40 -0.18 10.08
C ALA A 25 14.75 -1.10 8.91
N THR A 26 14.67 -2.40 9.16
CA THR A 26 14.78 -3.42 8.12
C THR A 26 13.51 -3.48 7.28
N LYS A 27 13.61 -4.03 6.07
CA LYS A 27 12.46 -4.24 5.16
C LYS A 27 11.30 -4.97 5.85
N GLN A 28 11.60 -5.99 6.66
CA GLN A 28 10.57 -6.74 7.38
C GLN A 28 9.87 -5.87 8.43
N GLU A 29 10.61 -5.06 9.18
CA GLU A 29 10.04 -4.14 10.18
C GLU A 29 9.16 -3.06 9.54
N MET A 30 9.54 -2.57 8.35
CA MET A 30 8.71 -1.64 7.56
C MET A 30 7.39 -2.31 7.15
N ILE A 31 7.46 -3.53 6.62
CA ILE A 31 6.27 -4.29 6.20
C ILE A 31 5.36 -4.61 7.38
N ASP A 32 5.93 -5.02 8.52
CA ASP A 32 5.17 -5.24 9.75
C ASP A 32 4.48 -3.94 10.20
N CYS A 33 5.13 -2.79 10.02
CA CYS A 33 4.53 -1.48 10.29
C CYS A 33 3.35 -1.17 9.34
N TYR A 34 3.47 -1.48 8.05
CA TYR A 34 2.39 -1.33 7.07
C TYR A 34 1.17 -2.18 7.43
N ILE A 35 1.39 -3.47 7.71
CA ILE A 35 0.34 -4.41 8.11
C ILE A 35 -0.37 -3.91 9.37
N LYS A 36 0.39 -3.50 10.40
CA LYS A 36 -0.17 -2.97 11.64
C LYS A 36 -0.93 -1.67 11.45
N THR A 37 -0.52 -0.85 10.50
CA THR A 37 -1.20 0.41 10.18
C THR A 37 -2.56 0.13 9.54
N LEU A 38 -2.59 -0.71 8.52
CA LEU A 38 -3.86 -1.08 7.87
C LEU A 38 -4.78 -1.87 8.82
N ALA A 39 -4.22 -2.75 9.65
CA ALA A 39 -4.98 -3.53 10.64
C ALA A 39 -5.82 -2.67 11.59
N LYS A 40 -5.40 -1.43 11.87
CA LYS A 40 -6.16 -0.49 12.72
C LYS A 40 -7.51 -0.10 12.11
N VAL A 41 -7.65 -0.14 10.78
CA VAL A 41 -8.88 0.26 10.09
C VAL A 41 -9.65 -0.93 9.51
N VAL A 42 -8.97 -2.03 9.19
CA VAL A 42 -9.61 -3.27 8.68
C VAL A 42 -9.89 -4.31 9.77
N GLY A 43 -9.44 -4.07 11.01
CA GLY A 43 -9.78 -4.84 12.19
C GLY A 43 -8.80 -5.97 12.57
N SER A 44 -7.97 -6.47 11.66
CA SER A 44 -6.95 -7.48 11.98
C SER A 44 -5.74 -7.46 11.05
N GLU A 45 -4.60 -7.97 11.52
CA GLU A 45 -3.38 -8.12 10.71
C GLU A 45 -3.54 -9.17 9.60
N GLU A 46 -4.33 -10.22 9.83
CA GLU A 46 -4.62 -11.23 8.80
C GLU A 46 -5.40 -10.64 7.63
N GLU A 47 -6.39 -9.79 7.94
CA GLU A 47 -7.16 -9.10 6.90
C GLU A 47 -6.31 -8.04 6.18
N ALA A 48 -5.46 -7.32 6.93
CA ALA A 48 -4.53 -6.37 6.34
C ALA A 48 -3.57 -7.05 5.33
N LYS A 49 -3.02 -8.21 5.68
CA LYS A 49 -2.13 -8.97 4.77
C LYS A 49 -2.79 -9.41 3.47
N LYS A 50 -4.10 -9.67 3.50
CA LYS A 50 -4.87 -10.05 2.29
C LYS A 50 -5.18 -8.84 1.42
N LYS A 51 -5.41 -7.69 2.05
CA LYS A 51 -5.79 -6.44 1.37
C LYS A 51 -4.60 -5.69 0.77
N ILE A 52 -3.39 -5.86 1.31
CA ILE A 52 -2.18 -5.28 0.74
C ILE A 52 -1.78 -6.10 -0.50
N TYR A 53 -1.60 -5.43 -1.64
CA TYR A 53 -1.20 -6.07 -2.91
C TYR A 53 0.22 -5.72 -3.35
N ASN A 54 0.79 -4.60 -2.87
CA ASN A 54 2.18 -4.25 -3.11
C ASN A 54 2.78 -3.46 -1.94
N VAL A 55 4.11 -3.46 -1.85
CA VAL A 55 4.87 -2.70 -0.86
C VAL A 55 6.09 -2.04 -1.49
N SER A 56 6.48 -0.89 -0.95
CA SER A 56 7.69 -0.15 -1.29
C SER A 56 8.50 0.12 -0.03
N CYS A 57 9.76 -0.31 -0.03
CA CYS A 57 10.68 -0.12 1.09
C CYS A 57 12.01 0.56 0.68
N GLU A 58 12.10 1.03 -0.57
CA GLU A 58 13.34 1.60 -1.12
C GLU A 58 13.10 2.93 -1.85
N ARG A 59 12.28 2.94 -2.91
CA ARG A 59 12.02 4.14 -3.72
C ARG A 59 11.22 5.19 -2.96
N TYR A 60 10.25 4.71 -2.20
CA TYR A 60 9.47 5.44 -1.22
C TYR A 60 9.03 4.44 -0.16
N PHE A 61 8.50 4.94 0.96
CA PHE A 61 8.00 4.11 2.03
C PHE A 61 6.47 4.11 1.98
N GLY A 62 5.89 3.00 1.54
CA GLY A 62 4.45 2.89 1.41
C GLY A 62 3.97 1.54 0.94
N PHE A 63 2.66 1.38 0.90
CA PHE A 63 1.99 0.16 0.47
C PHE A 63 0.69 0.48 -0.26
N GLY A 64 0.34 -0.38 -1.21
CA GLY A 64 -0.94 -0.36 -1.91
C GLY A 64 -1.90 -1.35 -1.27
N CYS A 65 -3.15 -0.94 -1.06
CA CYS A 65 -4.18 -1.79 -0.47
C CYS A 65 -5.56 -1.62 -1.13
N GLU A 66 -6.38 -2.67 -1.04
CA GLU A 66 -7.75 -2.72 -1.54
C GLU A 66 -8.75 -2.47 -0.38
N ILE A 67 -9.26 -1.24 -0.32
CA ILE A 67 -10.22 -0.75 0.67
C ILE A 67 -11.12 0.32 0.05
N ASP A 68 -12.34 0.44 0.55
CA ASP A 68 -13.26 1.49 0.11
C ASP A 68 -12.80 2.88 0.57
N GLU A 69 -13.29 3.92 -0.10
CA GLU A 69 -12.98 5.33 0.21
C GLU A 69 -13.31 5.73 1.66
N GLU A 70 -14.36 5.19 2.28
CA GLU A 70 -14.67 5.52 3.67
C GLU A 70 -13.61 4.96 4.62
N THR A 71 -13.11 3.76 4.32
CA THR A 71 -12.03 3.12 5.08
C THR A 71 -10.68 3.79 4.85
N SER A 72 -10.37 4.23 3.62
CA SER A 72 -9.11 4.94 3.33
C SER A 72 -9.01 6.26 4.09
N ASN A 73 -10.11 7.00 4.19
CA ASN A 73 -10.18 8.24 4.96
C ASN A 73 -9.85 8.04 6.46
N LYS A 74 -10.02 6.85 7.02
CA LYS A 74 -9.66 6.53 8.41
C LYS A 74 -8.15 6.38 8.61
N LEU A 75 -7.38 6.19 7.54
CA LEU A 75 -5.92 6.16 7.59
C LEU A 75 -5.32 7.56 7.67
N GLU A 76 -6.04 8.57 7.18
CA GLU A 76 -5.63 9.96 7.30
C GLU A 76 -5.51 10.35 8.79
N GLY A 77 -4.37 10.95 9.15
CA GLY A 77 -4.10 11.36 10.53
C GLY A 77 -3.61 10.24 11.46
N LEU A 78 -3.48 9.00 10.99
CA LEU A 78 -2.78 7.97 11.76
C LEU A 78 -1.28 8.34 11.89
N PRO A 79 -0.67 8.07 13.06
CA PRO A 79 0.75 8.36 13.26
C PRO A 79 1.63 7.69 12.21
N GLY A 80 2.45 8.48 11.54
CA GLY A 80 3.36 8.03 10.49
C GLY A 80 2.76 7.98 9.10
N VAL A 81 1.44 8.15 8.91
CA VAL A 81 0.84 8.26 7.56
C VAL A 81 1.04 9.68 7.04
N LEU A 82 1.63 9.81 5.86
CA LEU A 82 1.90 11.08 5.18
C LEU A 82 0.85 11.39 4.11
N PHE A 83 0.53 10.41 3.27
CA PHE A 83 -0.41 10.57 2.16
C PHE A 83 -1.28 9.34 2.03
N VAL A 84 -2.55 9.56 1.72
CA VAL A 84 -3.54 8.57 1.31
C VAL A 84 -4.03 9.02 -0.05
N LEU A 85 -3.69 8.27 -1.11
CA LEU A 85 -3.97 8.66 -2.49
C LEU A 85 -4.67 7.52 -3.22
N PRO A 86 -5.64 7.80 -4.10
CA PRO A 86 -6.17 6.76 -4.98
C PRO A 86 -5.05 6.27 -5.90
N ASP A 87 -4.84 4.97 -5.95
CA ASP A 87 -3.77 4.37 -6.75
C ASP A 87 -4.19 4.24 -8.23
N SER A 88 -3.22 4.07 -9.12
CA SER A 88 -3.47 3.87 -10.54
C SER A 88 -2.42 2.96 -11.16
N TYR A 89 -2.75 2.35 -12.29
CA TYR A 89 -1.81 1.45 -12.96
C TYR A 89 -0.58 2.21 -13.46
N VAL A 90 0.59 1.70 -13.11
CA VAL A 90 1.86 2.03 -13.74
C VAL A 90 1.90 1.41 -15.14
N ASP A 91 1.40 0.17 -15.27
CA ASP A 91 1.19 -0.49 -16.55
C ASP A 91 -0.29 -0.90 -16.74
N PRO A 92 -1.07 -0.13 -17.53
CA PRO A 92 -2.46 -0.45 -17.79
C PRO A 92 -2.70 -1.74 -18.59
N GLU A 93 -1.73 -2.21 -19.38
CA GLU A 93 -1.86 -3.43 -20.18
C GLU A 93 -1.92 -4.66 -19.27
N TYR A 94 -1.07 -4.69 -18.24
CA TYR A 94 -1.02 -5.76 -17.25
C TYR A 94 -1.80 -5.47 -15.96
N LYS A 95 -2.51 -4.34 -15.88
CA LYS A 95 -3.24 -3.87 -14.68
C LYS A 95 -2.36 -3.84 -13.44
N ASP A 96 -1.18 -3.27 -13.62
CA ASP A 96 -0.11 -3.35 -12.65
C ASP A 96 0.11 -2.01 -11.94
N TYR A 97 -0.07 -1.98 -10.62
CA TYR A 97 0.15 -0.82 -9.74
C TYR A 97 1.63 -0.53 -9.42
N GLY A 98 2.56 -1.30 -9.97
CA GLY A 98 4.00 -1.14 -9.78
C GLY A 98 4.54 -1.75 -8.47
N VAL A 99 5.85 -1.53 -8.29
CA VAL A 99 6.64 -1.88 -7.10
C VAL A 99 6.68 -3.39 -6.82
N GLU A 100 6.96 -3.79 -5.58
CA GLU A 100 7.13 -5.19 -5.21
C GLU A 100 5.77 -5.78 -4.87
N LEU A 101 5.42 -6.87 -5.55
CA LEU A 101 4.17 -7.57 -5.31
C LEU A 101 4.20 -8.17 -3.91
N PHE A 102 3.11 -8.01 -3.19
CA PHE A 102 2.92 -8.53 -1.86
C PHE A 102 1.67 -9.37 -1.84
N VAL A 103 1.81 -10.66 -1.51
CA VAL A 103 0.68 -11.59 -1.47
C VAL A 103 0.72 -12.32 -0.14
N ASN A 104 -0.29 -12.07 0.69
CA ASN A 104 -0.51 -12.77 1.96
C ASN A 104 0.68 -12.79 2.93
N GLY A 105 1.53 -11.75 2.95
CA GLY A 105 2.71 -11.72 3.81
C GLY A 105 4.04 -11.92 3.10
N GLU A 106 4.03 -12.34 1.83
CA GLU A 106 5.22 -12.67 1.08
C GLU A 106 5.48 -11.69 -0.06
N ILE A 107 6.74 -11.30 -0.25
CA ILE A 107 7.17 -10.43 -1.33
C ILE A 107 7.57 -11.27 -2.52
N PHE A 108 7.00 -10.95 -3.68
CA PHE A 108 7.36 -11.56 -4.95
C PHE A 108 8.15 -10.55 -5.78
N GLN A 109 9.40 -10.91 -6.09
CA GLN A 109 10.17 -10.16 -7.07
C GLN A 109 9.54 -10.36 -8.44
N ARG A 110 9.27 -9.25 -9.12
CA ARG A 110 8.87 -9.30 -10.53
C ARG A 110 10.05 -9.80 -11.36
N SER A 111 9.75 -10.58 -12.39
CA SER A 111 10.78 -10.91 -13.38
C SER A 111 11.27 -9.59 -13.99
N PRO A 112 12.59 -9.38 -14.11
CA PRO A 112 13.10 -8.29 -14.93
C PRO A 112 12.66 -8.59 -16.36
N GLU A 113 11.89 -7.68 -16.96
CA GLU A 113 11.72 -7.64 -18.42
C GLU A 113 13.07 -7.39 -19.12
#